data_AF-A0A7S0X5E7-F1
#
_entry.id   AF-A0A7S0X5E7-F1
#
_cell.length_a   1.000
_cell.length_b   1.000
_cell.length_c   1.000
_cell.angle_alpha   90.00
_cell.angle_beta   90.00
_cell.angle_gamma   90.00
#
_symmetry.space_group_name_H-M   'P 1'
#
loop_
_entity.id
_entity.type
_entity.pdbx_description
1 polymer ?
#
loop_
_entity_poly.entity_id
_entity_poly.type
_entity_poly.pdbx_seq_one_letter_code
_entity_poly.pdbx_strand_id
1 'polypeptide(L)'
;DVCLRPTSTAIREDVAEAVVRFVEDIGILVYAPHALELPTAEEDPFLHAHVESALVSDLAGDADEGATLLFWQMELTVHVYQLNEDGGGEELDGEDEIATYKEWVLPSRDFH
;
A
#
# COMPACT_ATOMS: atom_id res chain seq x y z
N ASP A 1 2.23 -3.65 -3.41
CA ASP A 1 1.96 -3.02 -2.11
C ASP A 1 0.68 -2.19 -2.15
N VAL A 2 -0.17 -2.31 -1.13
CA VAL A 2 -1.50 -1.68 -1.05
C VAL A 2 -1.64 -1.00 0.31
N CYS A 3 -1.82 0.32 0.30
CA CYS A 3 -2.08 1.12 1.49
C CYS A 3 -3.58 1.29 1.69
N LEU A 4 -4.06 0.86 2.86
CA LEU A 4 -5.42 1.10 3.30
C LEU A 4 -5.60 2.54 3.75
N ARG A 5 -6.82 3.05 3.60
CA ARG A 5 -7.23 4.32 4.23
C ARG A 5 -7.16 4.19 5.76
N PRO A 6 -6.85 5.28 6.49
CA PRO A 6 -6.79 5.25 7.95
C PRO A 6 -8.14 4.94 8.61
N THR A 7 -9.24 5.21 7.94
CA THR A 7 -10.60 4.91 8.40
C THR A 7 -11.06 3.50 8.03
N SER A 8 -10.27 2.75 7.25
CA SER A 8 -10.64 1.41 6.83
C SER A 8 -10.54 0.43 8.00
N THR A 9 -11.53 -0.45 8.09
CA THR A 9 -11.56 -1.60 9.03
C THR A 9 -11.72 -2.92 8.29
N ALA A 10 -11.52 -2.91 6.96
CA ALA A 10 -11.61 -4.09 6.13
C ALA A 10 -10.52 -5.11 6.51
N ILE A 11 -10.85 -6.39 6.36
CA ILE A 11 -9.92 -7.50 6.55
C ILE A 11 -8.88 -7.44 5.43
N ARG A 12 -7.61 -7.63 5.77
CA ARG A 12 -6.49 -7.45 4.82
C ARG A 12 -6.54 -8.47 3.70
N GLU A 13 -6.94 -9.69 4.04
CA GLU A 13 -7.11 -10.80 3.11
C GLU A 13 -8.20 -10.49 2.06
N ASP A 14 -9.33 -9.92 2.48
CA ASP A 14 -10.41 -9.54 1.56
C ASP A 14 -9.97 -8.44 0.59
N VAL A 15 -9.18 -7.46 1.07
CA VAL A 15 -8.61 -6.42 0.22
C VAL A 15 -7.57 -6.99 -0.73
N ALA A 16 -6.72 -7.90 -0.27
CA ALA A 16 -5.73 -8.55 -1.12
C ALA A 16 -6.42 -9.33 -2.25
N GLU A 17 -7.44 -10.13 -1.95
CA GLU A 17 -8.21 -10.88 -2.96
C GLU A 17 -8.90 -9.93 -3.95
N ALA A 18 -9.51 -8.85 -3.46
CA ALA A 18 -10.16 -7.86 -4.32
C ALA A 18 -9.16 -7.19 -5.28
N VAL A 19 -7.95 -6.87 -4.81
CA VAL A 19 -6.89 -6.31 -5.67
C VAL A 19 -6.39 -7.32 -6.69
N VAL A 20 -6.23 -8.59 -6.33
CA VAL A 20 -5.86 -9.65 -7.29
C VAL A 20 -6.91 -9.74 -8.39
N ARG A 21 -8.19 -9.83 -8.01
CA ARG A 21 -9.30 -9.89 -8.98
C ARG A 21 -9.35 -8.65 -9.88
N PHE A 22 -9.11 -7.47 -9.34
CA PHE A 22 -9.03 -6.24 -10.12
C PHE A 22 -7.91 -6.29 -11.17
N VAL A 23 -6.71 -6.76 -10.79
CA VAL A 23 -5.59 -6.92 -11.73
C VAL A 23 -5.89 -7.98 -12.79
N GLU A 24 -6.57 -9.06 -12.42
CA GLU A 24 -7.05 -10.09 -13.37
C GLU A 24 -8.08 -9.52 -14.36
N ASP A 25 -9.01 -8.68 -13.89
CA ASP A 25 -10.07 -8.07 -14.72
C ASP A 25 -9.50 -7.05 -15.72
N ILE A 26 -8.49 -6.26 -15.33
CA ILE A 26 -7.76 -5.38 -16.26
C ILE A 26 -6.93 -6.22 -17.25
N GLY A 27 -6.40 -7.35 -16.77
CA GLY A 27 -5.63 -8.33 -17.53
C GLY A 27 -4.21 -7.89 -17.92
N ILE A 28 -3.92 -6.59 -17.86
CA ILE A 28 -2.66 -5.97 -18.23
C ILE A 28 -2.20 -5.04 -17.10
N LEU A 29 -0.95 -5.18 -16.69
CA LEU A 29 -0.31 -4.31 -15.71
C LEU A 29 0.89 -3.61 -16.36
N VAL A 30 0.97 -2.30 -16.28
CA VAL A 30 2.16 -1.56 -16.69
C VAL A 30 3.04 -1.38 -15.46
N TYR A 31 4.24 -1.94 -15.49
CA TYR A 31 5.19 -1.74 -14.41
C TYR A 31 5.69 -0.30 -14.46
N ALA A 32 5.36 0.46 -13.43
CA ALA A 32 5.83 1.81 -13.27
C ALA A 32 6.09 2.05 -11.77
N PRO A 33 7.08 2.90 -11.40
CA PRO A 33 7.36 3.24 -10.01
C PRO A 33 6.28 4.14 -9.38
N HIS A 34 5.24 4.47 -10.15
CA HIS A 34 4.13 5.32 -9.76
C HIS A 34 2.98 4.46 -9.23
N ALA A 35 2.05 5.09 -8.52
CA ALA A 35 0.87 4.39 -8.01
C ALA A 35 0.06 3.76 -9.15
N LEU A 36 -0.42 2.53 -8.91
CA LEU A 36 -1.41 1.86 -9.74
C LEU A 36 -2.70 2.68 -9.74
N GLU A 37 -3.28 2.89 -10.92
CA GLU A 37 -4.59 3.53 -11.04
C GLU A 37 -5.66 2.62 -10.43
N LEU A 38 -6.22 3.06 -9.31
CA LEU A 38 -7.28 2.36 -8.58
C LEU A 38 -8.64 2.57 -9.26
N PRO A 39 -9.56 1.60 -9.14
CA PRO A 39 -10.89 1.71 -9.73
C PRO A 39 -11.67 2.87 -9.11
N THR A 40 -12.55 3.46 -9.92
CA THR A 40 -13.52 4.45 -9.43
C THR A 40 -14.57 3.78 -8.54
N ALA A 41 -15.30 4.59 -7.77
CA ALA A 41 -16.38 4.09 -6.92
C ALA A 41 -17.51 3.38 -7.70
N GLU A 42 -17.64 3.64 -9.01
CA GLU A 42 -18.63 2.97 -9.88
C GLU A 42 -18.15 1.59 -10.34
N GLU A 43 -16.84 1.42 -10.53
CA GLU A 43 -16.21 0.18 -10.97
C GLU A 43 -16.03 -0.80 -9.81
N ASP A 44 -15.46 -0.33 -8.70
CA ASP A 44 -15.33 -1.11 -7.48
C ASP A 44 -15.53 -0.22 -6.24
N PRO A 45 -16.76 -0.17 -5.69
CA PRO A 45 -17.06 0.57 -4.47
C PRO A 45 -16.24 0.13 -3.26
N PHE A 46 -15.85 -1.14 -3.21
CA PHE A 46 -15.12 -1.71 -2.07
C PHE A 46 -13.67 -1.25 -2.07
N LEU A 47 -12.96 -1.42 -3.19
CA LEU A 47 -11.57 -0.96 -3.31
C LEU A 47 -11.48 0.57 -3.14
N HIS A 48 -12.40 1.33 -3.75
CA HIS A 48 -12.43 2.78 -3.61
C HIS A 48 -12.64 3.24 -2.15
N ALA A 49 -13.49 2.53 -1.39
CA ALA A 49 -13.80 2.87 0.00
C ALA A 49 -12.69 2.51 0.99
N HIS A 50 -11.87 1.49 0.68
CA HIS A 50 -10.92 0.92 1.65
C HIS A 50 -9.44 1.16 1.29
N VAL A 51 -9.12 1.31 0.01
CA VAL A 51 -7.75 1.50 -0.46
C VAL A 51 -7.48 2.99 -0.69
N GLU A 52 -6.34 3.46 -0.18
CA GLU A 52 -5.84 4.82 -0.40
C GLU A 52 -4.92 4.87 -1.62
N SER A 53 -3.97 3.95 -1.69
CA SER A 53 -3.00 3.84 -2.78
C SER A 53 -2.60 2.38 -2.99
N ALA A 54 -2.19 2.05 -4.21
CA ALA A 54 -1.55 0.79 -4.55
C ALA A 54 -0.35 1.07 -5.44
N LEU A 55 0.70 0.26 -5.33
CA LEU A 55 1.90 0.38 -6.13
C LEU A 55 2.51 -1.01 -6.38
N VAL A 56 3.22 -1.14 -7.49
CA VAL A 56 3.99 -2.35 -7.83
C VAL A 56 5.43 -2.10 -7.39
N SER A 57 5.84 -2.75 -6.30
CA SER A 57 7.13 -2.47 -5.64
C SER A 57 8.28 -3.31 -6.15
N ASP A 58 8.01 -4.54 -6.60
CA ASP A 58 9.04 -5.47 -7.04
C ASP A 58 8.49 -6.41 -8.10
N LEU A 59 9.39 -6.91 -8.94
CA LEU A 59 9.13 -7.92 -9.95
C LEU A 59 10.22 -8.98 -9.86
N ALA A 60 9.82 -10.25 -9.80
CA ALA A 60 10.75 -11.38 -9.70
C ALA A 60 11.57 -11.65 -11.00
N GLY A 61 11.80 -10.63 -11.85
CA GLY A 61 12.56 -10.73 -13.10
C GLY A 61 13.05 -9.37 -13.61
N ASP A 62 13.82 -9.40 -14.71
CA ASP A 62 14.42 -8.21 -15.36
C ASP A 62 13.41 -7.40 -16.20
N ALA A 63 12.21 -7.16 -15.70
CA ALA A 63 11.26 -6.29 -16.38
C ALA A 63 11.67 -4.83 -16.19
N ASP A 64 11.98 -4.15 -17.30
CA ASP A 64 12.29 -2.73 -17.29
C ASP A 64 11.08 -1.89 -16.89
N GLU A 65 11.33 -0.71 -16.29
CA GLU A 65 10.29 0.29 -16.09
C GLU A 65 9.56 0.60 -17.41
N GLY A 66 8.24 0.61 -17.36
CA GLY A 66 7.36 0.77 -18.52
C GLY A 66 7.00 -0.54 -19.22
N ALA A 67 7.52 -1.69 -18.75
CA ALA A 67 7.13 -2.98 -19.30
C ALA A 67 5.65 -3.27 -19.08
N THR A 68 5.00 -3.79 -20.11
CA THR A 68 3.65 -4.33 -20.04
C THR A 68 3.73 -5.80 -19.62
N LEU A 69 3.12 -6.13 -18.49
CA LEU A 69 3.01 -7.47 -17.94
C LEU A 69 1.57 -7.96 -18.09
N LEU A 70 1.42 -9.21 -18.52
CA LEU A 70 0.12 -9.88 -18.57
C LEU A 70 -0.09 -10.62 -17.25
N PHE A 71 -1.33 -10.60 -16.73
CA PHE A 71 -1.59 -11.15 -15.39
C PHE A 71 -1.14 -12.61 -15.23
N TRP A 72 -1.28 -13.43 -16.27
CA TRP A 72 -0.92 -14.85 -16.25
C TRP A 72 0.59 -15.11 -16.37
N GLN A 73 1.41 -14.10 -16.65
CA GLN A 73 2.87 -14.23 -16.77
C GLN A 73 3.60 -13.94 -15.46
N MET A 74 2.87 -13.52 -14.42
CA MET A 74 3.42 -13.13 -13.14
C MET A 74 2.71 -13.82 -11.98
N GLU A 75 3.44 -14.02 -10.89
CA GLU A 75 2.87 -14.44 -9.61
C GLU A 75 2.69 -13.18 -8.76
N LEU A 76 1.44 -12.76 -8.56
CA LEU A 76 1.14 -11.53 -7.83
C LEU A 76 1.11 -11.79 -6.32
N THR A 77 2.02 -11.15 -5.59
CA THR A 77 1.96 -11.11 -4.12
C THR A 77 1.47 -9.74 -3.67
N VAL A 78 0.35 -9.69 -2.94
CA VAL A 78 -0.24 -8.44 -2.47
C VAL A 78 0.06 -8.24 -0.99
N HIS A 79 0.85 -7.21 -0.68
CA HIS A 79 1.09 -6.78 0.69
C HIS A 79 0.15 -5.64 1.06
N VAL A 80 -0.77 -5.89 1.98
CA VAL A 80 -1.75 -4.91 2.47
C VAL A 80 -1.29 -4.38 3.83
N TYR A 81 -1.21 -3.06 3.96
CA TYR A 81 -0.84 -2.39 5.20
C TYR A 81 -1.68 -1.13 5.41
N GLN A 82 -1.63 -0.61 6.63
CA GLN A 82 -2.28 0.63 7.03
C GLN A 82 -1.25 1.47 7.78
N LEU A 83 -1.21 2.75 7.47
CA LEU A 83 -0.27 3.68 8.08
C LEU A 83 -0.77 4.07 9.48
N ASN A 84 0.14 4.11 10.42
CA ASN A 84 -0.09 4.75 11.70
C ASN A 84 0.01 6.27 11.52
N GLU A 85 -1.02 6.98 11.99
CA GLU A 85 -1.12 8.44 11.94
C GLU A 85 -0.46 9.12 13.16
N ASP A 86 -0.08 8.33 14.18
CA ASP A 86 0.69 8.82 15.32
C ASP A 86 2.11 9.17 14.86
N GLY A 87 2.49 10.43 15.09
CA GLY A 87 3.83 10.91 14.86
C GLY A 87 4.84 10.39 15.89
N GLY A 88 6.10 10.80 15.73
CA GLY A 88 7.18 10.36 16.61
C GLY A 88 6.91 10.66 18.09
N GLY A 89 6.85 9.62 18.91
CA GLY A 89 6.78 9.71 20.36
C GLY A 89 8.11 10.20 20.93
N GLU A 90 8.04 11.09 21.91
CA GLU A 90 9.20 11.61 22.64
C GLU A 90 9.07 11.21 24.11
N GLU A 91 10.03 10.45 24.62
CA GLU A 91 10.13 10.15 26.06
C GLU A 91 11.00 11.23 26.72
N LEU A 92 10.38 12.04 27.58
CA LEU A 92 11.08 13.05 28.38
C LEU A 92 11.39 12.43 29.74
N ASP A 93 12.66 12.04 29.95
CA ASP A 93 13.11 11.63 31.28
C ASP A 93 13.29 12.87 32.17
N GLY A 94 12.83 12.77 33.42
CA GLY A 94 12.53 13.90 34.29
C GLY A 94 13.77 14.64 34.79
N GLU A 95 14.29 15.56 33.98
CA GLU A 95 14.97 16.83 34.33
C GLU A 95 15.47 17.57 33.07
N ASP A 96 15.60 16.88 31.93
CA ASP A 96 16.06 17.45 30.65
C ASP A 96 14.89 17.75 29.69
N GLU A 97 14.77 19.01 29.23
CA GLU A 97 13.75 19.44 28.24
C GLU A 97 14.04 18.97 26.80
N ILE A 98 14.92 17.98 26.60
CA ILE A 98 15.37 17.50 25.29
C ILE A 98 15.21 15.99 25.19
N ALA A 99 14.37 15.54 24.26
CA ALA A 99 14.26 14.13 23.90
C ALA A 99 15.56 13.61 23.28
N THR A 100 16.11 12.52 23.81
CA THR A 100 17.36 11.91 23.32
C THR A 100 17.12 11.01 22.10
N TYR A 101 15.90 10.49 21.95
CA TYR A 101 15.48 9.72 20.78
C TYR A 101 13.99 9.96 20.49
N LYS A 102 13.55 9.53 19.31
CA LYS A 102 12.16 9.54 18.86
C LYS A 102 11.75 8.13 18.44
N GLU A 103 10.54 7.73 18.81
CA GLU A 103 9.99 6.41 18.48
C GLU A 103 8.82 6.52 17.51
N TRP A 104 8.77 5.63 16.53
CA TRP A 104 7.64 5.53 15.60
C TRP A 104 7.12 4.10 15.56
N VAL A 105 5.79 3.98 15.52
CA VAL A 105 5.13 2.71 15.23
C VAL A 105 5.07 2.52 13.71
N LEU A 106 5.53 1.37 13.23
CA LEU A 106 5.55 1.06 11.81
C LEU A 106 4.35 0.20 11.38
N PRO A 107 3.84 0.38 10.14
CA PRO A 107 4.22 1.41 9.16
C PRO A 107 3.73 2.81 9.58
N SER A 108 4.56 3.85 9.47
CA SER A 108 4.21 5.22 9.87
C SER A 108 3.91 6.11 8.67
N ARG A 109 2.90 6.97 8.79
CA ARG A 109 2.55 8.00 7.81
C ARG A 109 3.71 8.94 7.51
N ASP A 110 4.59 9.20 8.48
CA ASP A 110 5.75 10.10 8.32
C ASP A 110 6.78 9.59 7.29
N PHE A 111 6.73 8.31 6.92
CA PHE A 111 7.68 7.66 6.02
C PHE A 111 7.04 7.10 4.75
N HIS A 112 5.75 7.38 4.50
CA HIS A 112 5.05 6.90 3.31
C HIS A 112 5.28 7.78 2.09
#